data_AF-A0A6N7H1D7-F1
#
_entry.id   AF-A0A6N7H1D7-F1
#
_cell.length_a   1.000
_cell.length_b   1.000
_cell.length_c   1.000
_cell.angle_alpha   90.00
_cell.angle_beta   90.00
_cell.angle_gamma   90.00
#
_symmetry.space_group_name_H-M   'P 1'
#
loop_
_entity.id
_entity.type
_entity.pdbx_description
1 polymer ?
#
loop_
_entity_poly.entity_id
_entity_poly.type
_entity_poly.pdbx_seq_one_letter_code
_entity_poly.pdbx_strand_id
1 'polypeptide(L)' 'MANEATVMETKDIDTAIVPQIISLRTQLVSQGFTRVLLAETDNSTFRIHCYGPKSGENGLHVHTDEDHVFCSVAGRGSVP' A
#
# COMPACT_ATOMS: atom_id res chain seq x y z
N MET A 1 -10.77 -40.61 -12.56
CA MET A 1 -10.40 -39.21 -12.88
C MET A 1 -9.63 -38.68 -11.68
N ALA A 2 -8.33 -38.45 -11.83
CA ALA A 2 -7.46 -38.03 -10.73
C ALA A 2 -7.58 -36.51 -10.53
N ASN A 3 -7.66 -36.09 -9.28
CA ASN A 3 -7.72 -34.70 -8.85
C ASN A 3 -6.29 -34.14 -8.83
N GLU A 4 -5.95 -33.24 -9.75
CA GLU A 4 -4.67 -32.52 -9.74
C GLU A 4 -4.73 -31.41 -8.69
N ALA A 5 -4.44 -31.76 -7.44
CA ALA A 5 -4.13 -30.77 -6.42
C ALA A 5 -2.78 -30.13 -6.80
N THR A 6 -2.82 -28.90 -7.31
CA THR A 6 -1.63 -28.09 -7.54
C THR A 6 -0.95 -27.84 -6.19
N VAL A 7 0.21 -28.46 -5.99
CA VAL A 7 1.06 -28.19 -4.83
C VAL A 7 1.61 -26.78 -5.01
N MET A 8 1.15 -25.82 -4.21
CA MET A 8 1.81 -24.52 -4.13
C MET A 8 3.21 -24.76 -3.55
N GLU A 9 4.21 -24.52 -4.37
CA GLU A 9 5.61 -24.61 -3.98
C GLU A 9 5.86 -23.58 -2.86
N THR A 10 6.10 -24.06 -1.65
CA THR A 10 6.46 -23.20 -0.53
C THR A 10 7.88 -22.71 -0.77
N LYS A 11 8.01 -21.52 -1.37
CA LYS A 11 9.29 -20.85 -1.50
C LYS A 11 9.82 -20.60 -0.08
N ASP A 12 10.98 -21.18 0.23
CA ASP A 12 11.65 -20.96 1.51
C ASP A 12 11.79 -19.45 1.77
N ILE A 13 11.24 -18.99 2.89
CA ILE A 13 11.33 -17.58 3.29
C ILE A 13 12.80 -17.32 3.65
N ASP A 14 13.44 -16.38 2.95
CA ASP A 14 14.81 -15.97 3.27
C ASP A 14 14.84 -15.31 4.65
N THR A 15 15.25 -16.09 5.65
CA THR A 15 15.34 -15.66 7.04
C THR A 15 16.57 -14.79 7.32
N ALA A 16 17.47 -14.59 6.34
CA ALA A 16 18.57 -13.64 6.44
C ALA A 16 18.09 -12.18 6.30
N ILE A 17 16.87 -11.96 5.79
CA ILE A 17 16.28 -10.63 5.71
C ILE A 17 15.91 -10.15 7.11
N VAL A 18 16.69 -9.21 7.64
CA VAL A 18 16.43 -8.62 8.96
C VAL A 18 15.34 -7.54 8.83
N PRO A 19 14.22 -7.64 9.57
CA PRO A 19 13.17 -6.62 9.54
C PRO A 19 13.70 -5.29 10.08
N GLN A 20 13.36 -4.21 9.41
CA GLN A 20 13.78 -2.86 9.79
C GLN A 20 12.62 -2.07 10.37
N ILE A 21 12.89 -1.35 11.46
CA ILE A 21 11.97 -0.37 12.02
C ILE A 21 12.28 0.98 11.38
N ILE A 22 11.28 1.60 10.78
CA ILE A 22 11.39 2.92 10.17
C ILE A 22 10.50 3.94 10.90
N SER A 23 10.96 5.19 10.96
CA SER A 23 10.12 6.31 11.41
C SER A 23 9.54 7.01 10.18
N LEU A 24 8.27 6.76 9.89
CA LEU A 24 7.58 7.36 8.75
C LEU A 24 6.97 8.71 9.13
N ARG A 25 7.23 9.75 8.31
CA ARG A 25 6.68 11.09 8.48
C ARG A 25 6.24 11.64 7.12
N THR A 26 5.22 12.48 7.13
CA THR A 26 4.78 13.27 5.96
C THR A 26 4.40 14.66 6.40
N GLN A 27 4.48 15.62 5.47
CA GLN A 27 4.04 16.99 5.70
C GLN A 27 2.50 17.04 5.71
N LEU A 28 1.91 17.52 6.81
CA LEU A 28 0.49 17.83 6.85
C LEU A 28 0.18 19.01 5.94
N VAL A 29 -0.93 18.94 5.23
CA VAL A 29 -1.39 20.01 4.34
C VAL A 29 -2.71 20.60 4.82
N SER A 30 -2.89 21.90 4.67
CA SER A 30 -4.13 22.60 5.03
C SER A 30 -5.19 22.53 3.93
N GLN A 31 -4.79 22.30 2.68
CA GLN A 31 -5.66 22.13 1.51
C GLN A 31 -4.98 21.21 0.48
N GLY A 32 -5.77 20.65 -0.44
CA GLY A 32 -5.27 19.76 -1.48
C GLY A 32 -4.83 18.40 -0.93
N PHE A 33 -3.77 17.84 -1.53
CA PHE A 33 -3.17 16.59 -1.10
C PHE A 33 -1.69 16.53 -1.51
N THR A 34 -0.94 15.63 -0.86
CA THR A 34 0.38 15.17 -1.31
C THR A 34 0.33 13.67 -1.57
N ARG A 35 1.10 13.24 -2.58
CA ARG A 35 1.31 11.84 -2.92
C ARG A 35 2.79 11.60 -3.18
N VAL A 36 3.46 10.89 -2.26
CA VAL A 36 4.91 10.69 -2.30
C VAL A 36 5.20 9.20 -2.43
N LEU A 37 6.03 8.83 -3.41
CA LEU A 37 6.59 7.50 -3.55
C LEU A 37 7.66 7.28 -2.46
N LEU A 38 7.48 6.24 -1.65
CA LEU A 38 8.42 5.85 -0.60
C LEU A 38 9.40 4.78 -1.07
N ALA A 39 8.87 3.77 -1.76
CA ALA A 39 9.63 2.65 -2.28
C ALA A 39 8.88 2.00 -3.45
N GLU A 40 9.63 1.40 -4.36
CA GLU A 40 9.14 0.65 -5.51
C GLU A 40 10.02 -0.59 -5.69
N THR A 41 9.39 -1.72 -5.91
CA THR A 41 10.02 -2.99 -6.26
C THR A 41 9.33 -3.56 -7.50
N ASP A 42 9.84 -4.66 -8.03
CA ASP A 42 9.26 -5.32 -9.21
C ASP A 42 7.78 -5.71 -9.04
N ASN A 43 7.32 -5.92 -7.80
CA ASN A 43 5.98 -6.45 -7.52
C ASN A 43 5.12 -5.55 -6.62
N SER A 44 5.65 -4.42 -6.12
CA SER A 44 4.91 -3.59 -5.16
C SER A 44 5.39 -2.15 -5.17
N THR A 45 4.44 -1.24 -4.96
CA THR A 45 4.73 0.18 -4.78
C THR A 45 4.17 0.68 -3.45
N PHE A 46 4.98 1.42 -2.70
CA PHE A 46 4.59 2.03 -1.43
C PHE A 46 4.53 3.54 -1.58
N ARG A 47 3.35 4.12 -1.33
CA ARG A 47 3.11 5.56 -1.36
C ARG A 47 2.56 6.05 -0.03
N ILE A 48 2.95 7.25 0.38
CA ILE A 48 2.29 7.99 1.46
C ILE A 48 1.46 9.12 0.87
N HIS A 49 0.21 9.17 1.30
CA HIS A 49 -0.74 10.21 0.91
C HIS A 49 -1.07 11.05 2.14
N CYS A 50 -1.15 12.37 1.98
CA CYS A 50 -1.70 13.26 3.00
C CYS A 50 -2.75 14.15 2.35
N TYR A 51 -3.96 14.15 2.92
CA TYR A 51 -5.08 14.94 2.44
C TYR A 51 -5.34 16.11 3.38
N GLY A 52 -5.67 17.26 2.82
CA GLY A 52 -6.16 18.39 3.61
C GLY A 52 -7.52 18.08 4.26
N PRO A 53 -7.93 18.84 5.29
CA PRO A 53 -9.22 18.65 5.94
C PRO A 53 -10.38 18.70 4.94
N LYS A 54 -11.31 17.74 5.04
CA LYS A 54 -12.48 17.60 4.14
C LYS A 54 -12.13 17.42 2.65
N SER A 55 -10.87 17.10 2.35
CA SER A 55 -10.41 16.74 1.01
C SER A 55 -10.41 15.22 0.85
N GLY A 56 -10.49 14.77 -0.40
CA GLY A 56 -10.32 13.39 -0.83
C GLY A 56 -10.04 13.39 -2.33
N GLU A 57 -8.94 12.78 -2.75
CA GLU A 57 -8.52 12.83 -4.16
C GLU A 57 -8.92 11.57 -4.94
N ASN A 58 -8.98 10.40 -4.28
CA ASN A 58 -9.22 9.14 -4.97
C ASN A 58 -10.64 9.11 -5.54
N GLY A 59 -10.83 9.72 -6.72
CA GLY A 59 -11.99 9.53 -7.54
C GLY A 59 -12.18 8.04 -7.80
N LEU A 60 -13.43 7.66 -8.08
CA LEU A 60 -13.75 6.28 -8.43
C LEU A 60 -12.93 5.86 -9.66
N HIS A 61 -12.02 4.91 -9.45
CA HIS A 61 -11.21 4.30 -10.50
C HIS A 61 -11.03 2.81 -10.19
N VAL A 62 -10.65 2.06 -11.21
CA VAL A 62 -10.38 0.63 -11.10
C VAL A 62 -9.06 0.33 -11.77
N HIS A 63 -8.25 -0.46 -11.09
CA HIS A 63 -7.08 -1.09 -11.68
C HIS A 63 -7.42 -2.55 -11.96
N THR A 64 -6.96 -3.07 -13.10
CA THR A 64 -7.23 -4.47 -13.50
C THR A 64 -6.04 -5.39 -13.24
N ASP A 65 -4.92 -4.82 -12.81
CA ASP A 65 -3.60 -5.43 -12.73
C ASP A 65 -2.92 -5.25 -11.36
N GLU A 66 -3.54 -4.52 -10.43
CA GLU A 66 -3.01 -4.32 -9.08
C GLU A 66 -4.11 -4.37 -8.01
N ASP A 67 -3.72 -4.87 -6.83
CA ASP A 67 -4.48 -4.79 -5.59
C ASP A 67 -4.00 -3.61 -4.74
N HIS A 68 -4.91 -2.96 -4.02
CA HIS A 68 -4.59 -1.84 -3.12
C HIS A 68 -4.79 -2.22 -1.65
N VAL A 69 -3.80 -1.91 -0.82
CA VAL A 69 -3.89 -2.00 0.65
C VAL A 69 -3.66 -0.62 1.26
N PHE A 70 -4.57 -0.21 2.15
CA PHE A 70 -4.49 1.10 2.82
C PHE A 70 -4.23 0.94 4.32
N CYS A 71 -3.28 1.72 4.84
CA CYS A 71 -3.00 1.83 6.27
C CYS A 71 -3.14 3.30 6.70
N SER A 72 -4.02 3.56 7.66
CA SER A 72 -4.22 4.91 8.21
C SER A 72 -3.24 5.16 9.36
N VAL A 73 -2.27 6.04 9.13
CA VAL A 73 -1.27 6.42 10.16
C VAL A 73 -1.82 7.49 11.11
N ALA A 74 -2.64 8.41 10.61
CA ALA A 74 -3.26 9.47 11.41
C ALA A 74 -4.58 9.95 10.77
N GLY A 75 -5.51 10.39 11.63
CA GLY A 75 -6.83 10.85 11.19
C GLY A 75 -7.82 9.70 10.98
N ARG A 76 -8.98 10.04 10.40
CA ARG A 76 -10.03 9.09 10.03
C ARG A 76 -10.57 9.48 8.65
N GLY A 77 -10.92 8.47 7.87
CA GLY A 77 -11.55 8.63 6.57
C GLY A 77 -12.30 7.36 6.22
N SER A 78 -13.19 7.44 5.25
CA SER A 78 -13.86 6.29 4.65
C SER A 78 -13.25 6.02 3.29
N VAL A 79 -13.01 4.75 2.99
CA VAL A 79 -12.81 4.30 1.61
C VAL A 79 -14.21 3.97 1.07
N PRO A 80 -14.64 4.52 -0.07
CA PRO A 80 -15.92 4.17 -0.68
C PRO A 80 -15.97 2.70 -1.13
#